data_AF-A0A4R6MJ44-F1
#
_entry.id   AF-A0A4R6MJ44-F1
#
_cell.length_a   1.000
_cell.length_b   1.000
_cell.length_c   1.000
_cell.angle_alpha   90.00
_cell.angle_beta   90.00
_cell.angle_gamma   90.00
#
_symmetry.space_group_name_H-M   'P 1'
#
loop_
_entity.id
_entity.type
_entity.pdbx_description
1 polymer ?
#
loop_
_entity_poly.entity_id
_entity_poly.type
_entity_poly.pdbx_seq_one_letter_code
_entity_poly.pdbx_strand_id
1 'polypeptide(L)'
;MNKILSLFLIIFIFPKCFSQTLESHREKIETAKTELKEANKNFSTCIVKSEVKLCVDELSKNGTDEYKKYSIGGILYEIDADKSFKLHEEAYLANKNDLNFVLEYAIELHRKEKYAEASKLYERYSENLPKDIRAYVWLSDCYINTGKIEKSILNWGKANHADNHISIDNAIYIIYGKTTQIKTRSDLRSEIEKGKTSNFYPLLFLDKNWETDWWNTHTQKYFLDEDLKLAQTKLGETNPDFKILKAYLKIKELEEIGQSEEIKKVLIENKIILENNPIPAFGEFSSDLLRICFINKLLNENEFYTKRGNELLDLAKKTKDKDLLNIYAYLQASVNGTVNPEIDKLGWKEFRDERFAQSYFSAKANDLRYDDIELNEALADFPNSSYLFWLKAKCAKLENKPVRQNLIELIKREFKTLGTDPNKYSYRLKSYIGTLAIEKV
;
A
#
# COMPACT_ATOMS: atom_id res chain seq x y z
N MET A 1 26.78 66.30 -45.95
CA MET A 1 25.74 65.44 -46.56
C MET A 1 26.18 63.99 -46.46
N ASN A 2 25.25 63.14 -46.05
CA ASN A 2 25.21 61.66 -46.11
C ASN A 2 26.15 60.85 -45.20
N LYS A 3 25.69 60.66 -43.95
CA LYS A 3 25.98 59.47 -43.14
C LYS A 3 25.13 58.31 -43.66
N ILE A 4 25.75 57.25 -44.16
CA ILE A 4 25.06 55.99 -44.49
C ILE A 4 25.02 55.15 -43.21
N LEU A 5 23.80 54.93 -42.73
CA LEU A 5 23.45 54.17 -41.54
C LEU A 5 23.41 52.67 -41.93
N SER A 6 24.43 51.90 -41.57
CA SER A 6 24.40 50.44 -41.70
C SER A 6 23.53 49.84 -40.60
N LEU A 7 22.31 49.45 -40.97
CA LEU A 7 21.35 48.76 -40.12
C LEU A 7 21.76 47.27 -40.03
N PHE A 8 22.36 46.85 -38.92
CA PHE A 8 22.57 45.43 -38.60
C PHE A 8 21.23 44.81 -38.18
N LEU A 9 20.60 44.08 -39.09
CA LEU A 9 19.41 43.29 -38.81
C LEU A 9 19.84 41.97 -38.13
N ILE A 10 19.84 41.94 -36.80
CA ILE A 10 20.04 40.70 -36.03
C ILE A 10 18.75 39.89 -36.12
N ILE A 11 18.73 38.89 -37.01
CA ILE A 11 17.66 37.89 -37.08
C ILE A 11 17.87 36.94 -35.88
N PHE A 12 17.10 37.13 -34.81
CA PHE A 12 16.94 36.13 -33.77
C PHE A 12 16.19 34.92 -34.35
N ILE A 13 16.93 33.95 -34.88
CA ILE A 13 16.41 32.61 -35.14
C ILE A 13 16.19 31.95 -33.77
N PHE A 14 15.04 32.19 -33.15
CA PHE A 14 14.58 31.33 -32.07
C PHE A 14 14.38 29.94 -32.69
N PRO A 15 15.11 28.89 -32.25
CA PRO A 15 14.71 27.54 -32.62
C PRO A 15 13.31 27.35 -32.07
N LYS A 16 12.31 27.30 -32.97
CA LYS A 16 11.03 26.70 -32.65
C LYS A 16 11.37 25.25 -32.31
N CYS A 17 11.60 25.00 -31.03
CA CYS A 17 11.61 23.66 -30.49
C CYS A 17 10.20 23.14 -30.79
N PHE A 18 10.03 22.44 -31.90
CA PHE A 18 8.81 21.72 -32.18
C PHE A 18 8.70 20.71 -31.05
N SER A 19 7.95 21.07 -30.00
CA SER A 19 7.52 20.11 -28.99
C SER A 19 6.82 19.01 -29.77
N GLN A 20 7.47 17.85 -29.90
CA GLN A 20 6.92 16.73 -30.62
C GLN A 20 5.70 16.26 -29.83
N THR A 21 4.52 16.50 -30.39
CA THR A 21 3.23 16.01 -29.87
C THR A 21 3.33 14.52 -29.61
N LEU A 22 2.83 14.07 -28.47
CA LEU A 22 2.78 12.64 -28.15
C LEU A 22 1.70 11.96 -28.99
N GLU A 23 2.01 10.77 -29.48
CA GLU A 23 1.09 9.96 -30.28
C GLU A 23 0.62 8.77 -29.47
N SER A 24 -0.66 8.41 -29.56
CA SER A 24 -1.18 7.21 -28.90
C SER A 24 -1.25 6.06 -29.90
N HIS A 25 -0.46 5.00 -29.69
CA HIS A 25 -0.52 3.78 -30.49
C HIS A 25 -1.34 2.67 -29.81
N ARG A 26 -2.52 3.04 -29.28
CA ARG A 26 -3.39 2.10 -28.54
C ARG A 26 -3.70 0.83 -29.32
N GLU A 27 -3.93 0.91 -30.63
CA GLU A 27 -4.21 -0.27 -31.47
C GLU A 27 -3.05 -1.27 -31.49
N LYS A 28 -1.80 -0.81 -31.49
CA LYS A 28 -0.62 -1.68 -31.44
C LYS A 28 -0.48 -2.34 -30.07
N ILE A 29 -0.81 -1.63 -28.99
CA ILE A 29 -0.86 -2.19 -27.63
C ILE A 29 -1.93 -3.28 -27.55
N GLU A 30 -3.13 -3.06 -28.08
CA GLU A 30 -4.19 -4.08 -28.06
C GLU A 30 -3.87 -5.29 -28.95
N THR A 31 -3.17 -5.06 -30.07
CA THR A 31 -2.61 -6.15 -30.90
C THR A 31 -1.59 -6.98 -30.11
N ALA A 32 -0.62 -6.33 -29.45
CA ALA A 32 0.36 -7.00 -28.61
C ALA A 32 -0.28 -7.81 -27.47
N LYS A 33 -1.30 -7.26 -26.80
CA LYS A 33 -2.07 -7.99 -25.77
C LYS A 33 -2.78 -9.22 -26.33
N THR A 34 -3.33 -9.11 -27.54
CA THR A 34 -4.00 -10.23 -28.21
C THR A 34 -3.01 -11.34 -28.56
N GLU A 35 -1.83 -10.98 -29.08
CA GLU A 35 -0.75 -11.93 -29.37
C GLU A 35 -0.19 -12.58 -28.10
N LEU A 36 -0.15 -11.85 -26.98
CA LEU A 36 0.30 -12.35 -25.68
C LEU A 36 -0.77 -13.18 -24.94
N LYS A 37 -1.98 -13.33 -25.47
CA LYS A 37 -3.10 -13.98 -24.75
C LYS A 37 -2.75 -15.37 -24.22
N GLU A 38 -2.12 -16.21 -25.04
CA GLU A 38 -1.75 -17.57 -24.62
C GLU A 38 -0.58 -17.56 -23.63
N ALA A 39 0.44 -16.72 -23.86
CA ALA A 39 1.54 -16.54 -22.92
C ALA A 39 1.04 -16.07 -21.54
N ASN A 40 0.10 -15.13 -21.51
CA ASN A 40 -0.53 -14.62 -20.30
C ASN A 40 -1.34 -15.69 -19.58
N LYS A 41 -2.12 -16.50 -20.32
CA LYS A 41 -2.86 -17.63 -19.74
C LYS A 41 -1.93 -18.67 -19.11
N ASN A 42 -0.83 -18.98 -19.79
CA ASN A 42 0.21 -19.89 -19.27
C ASN A 42 0.89 -19.29 -18.04
N PHE A 43 1.20 -18.00 -18.07
CA PHE A 43 1.75 -17.28 -16.93
C PHE A 43 0.82 -17.30 -15.72
N SER A 44 -0.47 -16.95 -15.88
CA SER A 44 -1.48 -17.02 -14.82
C SER A 44 -1.56 -18.40 -14.20
N THR A 45 -1.46 -19.46 -15.01
CA THR A 45 -1.45 -20.85 -14.50
C THR A 45 -0.13 -21.18 -13.78
N CYS A 46 0.99 -20.66 -14.29
CA CYS A 46 2.32 -20.89 -13.75
C CYS A 46 2.47 -20.30 -12.34
N ILE A 47 2.11 -19.02 -12.14
CA ILE A 47 2.28 -18.31 -10.85
C ILE A 47 1.47 -18.93 -9.72
N VAL A 48 0.46 -19.73 -10.06
CA VAL A 48 -0.35 -20.45 -9.08
C VAL A 48 0.38 -21.66 -8.56
N LYS A 49 1.15 -22.34 -9.40
CA LYS A 49 1.65 -23.70 -9.14
C LYS A 49 3.17 -23.79 -8.98
N SER A 50 3.90 -22.84 -9.54
CA SER A 50 5.36 -22.89 -9.71
C SER A 50 6.04 -21.69 -9.07
N GLU A 51 7.37 -21.73 -9.01
CA GLU A 51 8.16 -20.58 -8.55
C GLU A 51 7.95 -19.38 -9.47
N VAL A 52 7.57 -18.23 -8.89
CA VAL A 52 7.24 -17.02 -9.64
C VAL A 52 8.38 -16.58 -10.57
N LYS A 53 9.64 -16.71 -10.13
CA LYS A 53 10.80 -16.32 -10.95
C LYS A 53 10.82 -17.04 -12.31
N LEU A 54 10.58 -18.36 -12.31
CA LEU A 54 10.54 -19.15 -13.55
C LEU A 54 9.39 -18.70 -14.47
N CYS A 55 8.23 -18.40 -13.88
CA CYS A 55 7.08 -17.90 -14.61
C CYS A 55 7.36 -16.52 -15.25
N VAL A 56 8.00 -15.63 -14.50
CA VAL A 56 8.39 -14.28 -14.96
C VAL A 56 9.40 -14.38 -16.11
N ASP A 57 10.42 -15.23 -15.96
CA ASP A 57 11.45 -15.43 -16.99
C ASP A 57 10.83 -15.98 -18.28
N GLU A 58 9.89 -16.91 -18.19
CA GLU A 58 9.20 -17.48 -19.36
C GLU A 58 8.29 -16.46 -20.05
N LEU A 59 7.46 -15.73 -19.29
CA LEU A 59 6.61 -14.69 -19.86
C LEU A 59 7.46 -13.63 -20.56
N SER A 60 8.56 -13.21 -19.94
CA SER A 60 9.45 -12.15 -20.45
C SER A 60 10.07 -12.48 -21.81
N LYS A 61 10.24 -13.76 -22.17
CA LYS A 61 10.74 -14.16 -23.50
C LYS A 61 9.82 -13.73 -24.65
N ASN A 62 8.55 -13.48 -24.35
CA ASN A 62 7.56 -13.03 -25.33
C ASN A 62 7.62 -11.52 -25.60
N GLY A 63 8.47 -10.76 -24.89
CA GLY A 63 8.68 -9.33 -25.09
C GLY A 63 9.53 -8.99 -26.30
N THR A 64 9.10 -9.40 -27.50
CA THR A 64 9.88 -9.29 -28.74
C THR A 64 9.94 -7.88 -29.34
N ASP A 65 9.04 -7.00 -28.95
CA ASP A 65 8.92 -5.61 -29.42
C ASP A 65 8.46 -4.70 -28.26
N GLU A 66 8.54 -3.38 -28.46
CA GLU A 66 8.23 -2.37 -27.45
C GLU A 66 6.79 -2.45 -26.91
N TYR A 67 5.81 -2.84 -27.72
CA TYR A 67 4.40 -2.94 -27.31
C TYR A 67 4.14 -4.19 -26.46
N LYS A 68 4.81 -5.29 -26.79
CA LYS A 68 4.79 -6.51 -25.96
C LYS A 68 5.55 -6.30 -24.65
N LYS A 69 6.71 -5.64 -24.69
CA LYS A 69 7.46 -5.29 -23.48
C LYS A 69 6.63 -4.41 -22.56
N TYR A 70 5.98 -3.37 -23.09
CA TYR A 70 5.02 -2.56 -22.37
C TYR A 70 3.91 -3.40 -21.73
N SER A 71 3.28 -4.28 -22.51
CA SER A 71 2.17 -5.10 -22.00
C SER A 71 2.60 -6.10 -20.93
N ILE A 72 3.78 -6.73 -21.09
CA ILE A 72 4.33 -7.66 -20.10
C ILE A 72 4.76 -6.89 -18.84
N GLY A 73 5.40 -5.73 -18.99
CA GLY A 73 5.76 -4.87 -17.86
C GLY A 73 4.56 -4.59 -16.97
N GLY A 74 3.44 -4.17 -17.56
CA GLY A 74 2.20 -3.91 -16.82
C GLY A 74 1.66 -5.12 -16.04
N ILE A 75 1.88 -6.35 -16.51
CA ILE A 75 1.52 -7.58 -15.79
C ILE A 75 2.48 -7.83 -14.62
N LEU A 76 3.76 -7.54 -14.81
CA LEU A 76 4.83 -7.88 -13.87
C LEU A 76 4.99 -6.89 -12.73
N TYR A 77 4.43 -5.69 -12.80
CA TYR A 77 4.58 -4.67 -11.77
C TYR A 77 4.31 -5.20 -10.34
N GLU A 78 3.22 -5.95 -10.12
CA GLU A 78 2.84 -6.48 -8.79
C GLU A 78 3.53 -7.81 -8.41
N ILE A 79 4.49 -8.24 -9.23
CA ILE A 79 5.10 -9.57 -9.18
C ILE A 79 6.62 -9.43 -9.09
N ASP A 80 7.20 -8.74 -10.06
CA ASP A 80 8.61 -8.41 -10.22
C ASP A 80 8.73 -6.96 -10.74
N ALA A 81 8.67 -6.02 -9.80
CA ALA A 81 8.76 -4.59 -10.08
C ALA A 81 10.07 -4.19 -10.78
N ASP A 82 11.17 -4.91 -10.54
CA ASP A 82 12.45 -4.63 -11.21
C ASP A 82 12.41 -5.04 -12.68
N LYS A 83 11.80 -6.19 -12.99
CA LYS A 83 11.60 -6.63 -14.37
C LYS A 83 10.58 -5.73 -15.10
N SER A 84 9.50 -5.34 -14.43
CA SER A 84 8.53 -4.37 -14.94
C SER A 84 9.20 -3.06 -15.35
N PHE A 85 9.97 -2.47 -14.42
CA PHE A 85 10.72 -1.24 -14.66
C PHE A 85 11.59 -1.33 -15.92
N LYS A 86 12.37 -2.41 -16.06
CA LYS A 86 13.27 -2.62 -17.22
C LYS A 86 12.50 -2.73 -18.54
N LEU A 87 11.38 -3.45 -18.55
CA LEU A 87 10.57 -3.62 -19.76
C LEU A 87 9.89 -2.30 -20.19
N HIS A 88 9.37 -1.54 -19.23
CA HIS A 88 8.81 -0.20 -19.50
C HIS A 88 9.88 0.80 -19.94
N GLU A 89 11.08 0.74 -19.36
CA GLU A 89 12.24 1.53 -19.81
C GLU A 89 12.60 1.20 -21.27
N GLU A 90 12.74 -0.08 -21.60
CA GLU A 90 13.06 -0.52 -22.97
C GLU A 90 11.98 -0.07 -23.97
N ALA A 91 10.70 -0.17 -23.60
CA ALA A 91 9.59 0.29 -24.44
C ALA A 91 9.64 1.81 -24.67
N TYR A 92 9.82 2.59 -23.60
CA TYR A 92 9.98 4.04 -23.68
C TYR A 92 11.20 4.45 -24.52
N LEU A 93 12.35 3.79 -24.37
CA LEU A 93 13.54 4.10 -25.14
C LEU A 93 13.39 3.79 -26.63
N ALA A 94 12.64 2.74 -26.98
CA ALA A 94 12.33 2.39 -28.36
C ALA A 94 11.36 3.41 -29.02
N ASN A 95 10.38 3.92 -28.27
CA ASN A 95 9.46 4.93 -28.76
C ASN A 95 9.13 6.00 -27.70
N LYS A 96 9.99 7.03 -27.63
CA LYS A 96 9.86 8.13 -26.66
C LYS A 96 8.66 9.04 -26.90
N ASN A 97 7.99 8.92 -28.04
CA ASN A 97 6.84 9.75 -28.41
C ASN A 97 5.51 9.04 -28.20
N ASP A 98 5.52 7.76 -27.80
CA ASP A 98 4.29 7.07 -27.42
C ASP A 98 3.77 7.59 -26.08
N LEU A 99 2.54 8.09 -26.10
CA LEU A 99 1.85 8.67 -24.95
C LEU A 99 1.75 7.68 -23.77
N ASN A 100 1.50 6.40 -24.04
CA ASN A 100 1.32 5.37 -23.02
C ASN A 100 2.67 4.99 -22.40
N PHE A 101 3.72 4.90 -23.22
CA PHE A 101 5.07 4.58 -22.72
C PHE A 101 5.64 5.70 -21.87
N VAL A 102 5.40 6.96 -22.27
CA VAL A 102 5.78 8.14 -21.47
C VAL A 102 5.10 8.08 -20.09
N LEU A 103 3.79 7.81 -20.05
CA LEU A 103 3.06 7.75 -18.80
C LEU A 103 3.56 6.63 -17.89
N GLU A 104 3.63 5.41 -18.43
CA GLU A 104 3.96 4.23 -17.63
C GLU A 104 5.40 4.28 -17.13
N TYR A 105 6.35 4.72 -17.95
CA TYR A 105 7.73 4.90 -17.48
C TYR A 105 7.84 6.04 -16.45
N ALA A 106 7.01 7.09 -16.54
CA ALA A 106 6.95 8.11 -15.47
C ALA A 106 6.46 7.52 -14.15
N ILE A 107 5.44 6.65 -14.17
CA ILE A 107 4.93 5.90 -13.02
C ILE A 107 6.02 5.01 -12.41
N GLU A 108 6.76 4.28 -13.25
CA GLU A 108 7.86 3.43 -12.81
C GLU A 108 9.00 4.23 -12.15
N LEU A 109 9.37 5.38 -12.73
CA LEU A 109 10.35 6.29 -12.12
C LEU A 109 9.84 6.84 -10.78
N HIS A 110 8.55 7.18 -10.68
CA HIS A 110 7.94 7.68 -9.45
C HIS A 110 7.96 6.62 -8.35
N ARG A 111 7.58 5.37 -8.64
CA ARG A 111 7.66 4.23 -7.70
C ARG A 111 9.09 3.96 -7.22
N LYS A 112 10.10 4.28 -8.04
CA LYS A 112 11.53 4.22 -7.70
C LYS A 112 12.05 5.48 -6.99
N GLU A 113 11.17 6.38 -6.57
CA GLU A 113 11.49 7.66 -5.93
C GLU A 113 12.38 8.59 -6.78
N LYS A 114 12.44 8.38 -8.10
CA LYS A 114 13.14 9.23 -9.07
C LYS A 114 12.26 10.42 -9.49
N TYR A 115 11.76 11.16 -8.50
CA TYR A 115 10.76 12.21 -8.64
C TYR A 115 11.13 13.31 -9.67
N ALA A 116 12.41 13.67 -9.74
CA ALA A 116 12.88 14.70 -10.68
C ALA A 116 12.81 14.26 -12.15
N GLU A 117 12.99 12.97 -12.42
CA GLU A 117 12.88 12.39 -13.77
C GLU A 117 11.42 12.14 -14.12
N ALA A 118 10.66 11.55 -13.20
CA ALA A 118 9.22 11.30 -13.34
C ALA A 118 8.43 12.59 -13.65
N SER A 119 8.69 13.67 -12.90
CA SER A 119 8.00 14.95 -13.10
C SER A 119 8.14 15.51 -14.53
N LYS A 120 9.30 15.36 -15.19
CA LYS A 120 9.50 15.84 -16.57
C LYS A 120 8.61 15.08 -17.55
N LEU A 121 8.47 13.76 -17.36
CA LEU A 121 7.62 12.93 -18.21
C LEU A 121 6.14 13.19 -17.95
N TYR A 122 5.74 13.37 -16.69
CA TYR A 122 4.37 13.77 -16.36
C TYR A 122 4.00 15.15 -16.90
N GLU A 123 4.91 16.14 -16.86
CA GLU A 123 4.69 17.46 -17.49
C GLU A 123 4.38 17.26 -18.98
N ARG A 124 5.26 16.55 -19.70
CA ARG A 124 5.09 16.26 -21.13
C ARG A 124 3.79 15.51 -21.43
N TYR A 125 3.42 14.53 -20.60
CA TYR A 125 2.16 13.81 -20.73
C TYR A 125 0.96 14.73 -20.51
N SER A 126 0.97 15.54 -19.44
CA SER A 126 -0.13 16.44 -19.07
C SER A 126 -0.37 17.56 -20.09
N GLU A 127 0.66 18.00 -20.82
CA GLU A 127 0.51 18.93 -21.94
C GLU A 127 -0.30 18.34 -23.09
N ASN A 128 -0.22 17.02 -23.31
CA ASN A 128 -0.93 16.31 -24.37
C ASN A 128 -2.30 15.79 -23.91
N LEU A 129 -2.46 15.46 -22.61
CA LEU A 129 -3.71 15.03 -22.00
C LEU A 129 -4.09 15.88 -20.77
N PRO A 130 -4.41 17.17 -20.93
CA PRO A 130 -4.65 18.09 -19.81
C PRO A 130 -5.88 17.78 -18.97
N LYS A 131 -6.77 16.89 -19.45
CA LYS A 131 -7.97 16.43 -18.73
C LYS A 131 -7.70 15.25 -17.79
N ASP A 132 -6.55 14.58 -17.91
CA ASP A 132 -6.20 13.48 -17.02
C ASP A 132 -5.67 14.01 -15.69
N ILE A 133 -6.57 14.13 -14.71
CA ILE A 133 -6.26 14.73 -13.41
C ILE A 133 -5.17 13.99 -12.65
N ARG A 134 -4.96 12.69 -12.94
CA ARG A 134 -4.00 11.83 -12.23
C ARG A 134 -2.58 12.34 -12.41
N ALA A 135 -2.26 12.84 -13.60
CA ALA A 135 -0.95 13.44 -13.88
C ALA A 135 -0.64 14.62 -12.96
N TYR A 136 -1.65 15.44 -12.60
CA TYR A 136 -1.47 16.55 -11.67
C TYR A 136 -1.32 16.09 -10.21
N VAL A 137 -1.93 14.97 -9.83
CA VAL A 137 -1.68 14.34 -8.52
C VAL A 137 -0.23 13.89 -8.41
N TRP A 138 0.26 13.14 -9.40
CA TRP A 138 1.64 12.65 -9.41
C TRP A 138 2.67 13.76 -9.54
N LEU A 139 2.38 14.81 -10.33
CA LEU A 139 3.20 16.02 -10.36
C LEU A 139 3.26 16.70 -9.00
N SER A 140 2.12 16.81 -8.30
CA SER A 140 2.08 17.38 -6.96
C SER A 140 3.03 16.65 -6.00
N ASP A 141 2.98 15.33 -6.00
CA ASP A 141 3.84 14.49 -5.17
C ASP A 141 5.32 14.57 -5.57
N CYS A 142 5.63 14.47 -6.88
CA CYS A 142 7.00 14.64 -7.36
C CYS A 142 7.57 16.03 -6.99
N TYR A 143 6.74 17.07 -7.02
CA TYR A 143 7.17 18.42 -6.71
C TYR A 143 7.40 18.70 -5.24
N ILE A 144 6.57 18.15 -4.35
CA ILE A 144 6.83 18.29 -2.92
C ILE A 144 8.13 17.55 -2.54
N ASN A 145 8.40 16.39 -3.15
CA ASN A 145 9.62 15.62 -2.91
C ASN A 145 10.88 16.24 -3.51
N THR A 146 10.76 17.06 -4.56
CA THR A 146 11.90 17.79 -5.17
C THR A 146 12.07 19.22 -4.67
N GLY A 147 11.34 19.61 -3.62
CA GLY A 147 11.42 20.95 -3.02
C GLY A 147 10.78 22.07 -3.86
N LYS A 148 10.08 21.72 -4.95
CA LYS A 148 9.36 22.68 -5.81
C LYS A 148 7.96 22.94 -5.24
N ILE A 149 7.90 23.46 -4.02
CA ILE A 149 6.69 23.54 -3.20
C ILE A 149 5.52 24.24 -3.90
N GLU A 150 5.77 25.40 -4.52
CA GLU A 150 4.72 26.16 -5.20
C GLU A 150 4.17 25.42 -6.43
N LYS A 151 5.02 24.68 -7.15
CA LYS A 151 4.55 23.81 -8.25
C LYS A 151 3.71 22.65 -7.72
N SER A 152 4.03 22.11 -6.54
CA SER A 152 3.23 21.06 -5.90
C SER A 152 1.81 21.56 -5.61
N ILE A 153 1.69 22.69 -4.91
CA ILE A 153 0.41 23.33 -4.58
C ILE A 153 -0.41 23.63 -5.84
N LEU A 154 0.23 24.19 -6.87
CA LEU A 154 -0.43 24.50 -8.14
C LEU A 154 -1.02 23.23 -8.80
N ASN A 155 -0.26 22.14 -8.86
CA ASN A 155 -0.73 20.90 -9.49
C ASN A 155 -1.79 20.21 -8.64
N TRP A 156 -1.70 20.26 -7.30
CA TRP A 156 -2.79 19.81 -6.44
C TRP A 156 -4.10 20.56 -6.73
N GLY A 157 -4.02 21.89 -6.91
CA GLY A 157 -5.17 22.70 -7.31
C GLY A 157 -5.79 22.24 -8.63
N LYS A 158 -4.95 21.91 -9.63
CA LYS A 158 -5.41 21.39 -10.93
C LYS A 158 -6.07 20.00 -10.85
N ALA A 159 -5.66 19.16 -9.89
CA ALA A 159 -6.31 17.88 -9.67
C ALA A 159 -7.77 18.02 -9.17
N ASN A 160 -8.14 19.20 -8.64
CA ASN A 160 -9.48 19.55 -8.18
C ASN A 160 -10.11 18.47 -7.29
N HIS A 161 -9.62 18.37 -6.06
CA HIS A 161 -10.03 17.34 -5.10
C HIS A 161 -11.54 17.27 -4.87
N ALA A 162 -12.24 18.41 -4.87
CA ALA A 162 -13.68 18.45 -4.64
C ALA A 162 -14.46 17.56 -5.62
N ASP A 163 -14.06 17.56 -6.89
CA ASP A 163 -14.75 16.82 -7.94
C ASP A 163 -14.10 15.44 -8.24
N ASN A 164 -12.87 15.19 -7.78
CA ASN A 164 -12.07 14.04 -8.20
C ASN A 164 -11.48 13.19 -7.07
N HIS A 165 -11.93 13.31 -5.82
CA HIS A 165 -11.33 12.64 -4.66
C HIS A 165 -11.07 11.12 -4.86
N ILE A 166 -12.02 10.35 -5.38
CA ILE A 166 -11.83 8.90 -5.64
C ILE A 166 -10.68 8.66 -6.65
N SER A 167 -10.66 9.43 -7.74
CA SER A 167 -9.61 9.31 -8.77
C SER A 167 -8.23 9.73 -8.24
N ILE A 168 -8.19 10.65 -7.27
CA ILE A 168 -6.96 11.04 -6.57
C ILE A 168 -6.47 9.90 -5.68
N ASP A 169 -7.35 9.32 -4.86
CA ASP A 169 -7.00 8.21 -3.97
C ASP A 169 -6.46 7.01 -4.78
N ASN A 170 -7.10 6.69 -5.90
CA ASN A 170 -6.65 5.66 -6.83
C ASN A 170 -5.29 6.01 -7.49
N ALA A 171 -5.08 7.27 -7.88
CA ALA A 171 -3.79 7.70 -8.43
C ALA A 171 -2.65 7.54 -7.41
N ILE A 172 -2.91 7.84 -6.14
CA ILE A 172 -1.96 7.63 -5.05
C ILE A 172 -1.72 6.12 -4.84
N TYR A 173 -2.77 5.31 -4.85
CA TYR A 173 -2.67 3.85 -4.73
C TYR A 173 -1.80 3.22 -5.83
N ILE A 174 -1.88 3.72 -7.07
CA ILE A 174 -1.06 3.24 -8.18
C ILE A 174 0.45 3.37 -7.88
N ILE A 175 0.86 4.33 -7.06
CA ILE A 175 2.28 4.52 -6.70
C ILE A 175 2.64 3.79 -5.41
N TYR A 176 1.79 3.87 -4.39
CA TYR A 176 2.14 3.50 -3.01
C TYR A 176 1.29 2.37 -2.41
N GLY A 177 0.32 1.84 -3.15
CA GLY A 177 -0.49 0.70 -2.75
C GLY A 177 0.33 -0.58 -2.57
N LYS A 178 -0.32 -1.63 -2.05
CA LYS A 178 0.35 -2.90 -1.78
C LYS A 178 0.55 -3.71 -3.06
N THR A 179 1.80 -3.82 -3.51
CA THR A 179 2.13 -4.36 -4.85
C THR A 179 2.94 -5.64 -4.81
N THR A 180 3.09 -6.23 -3.63
CA THR A 180 3.96 -7.39 -3.42
C THR A 180 3.17 -8.63 -3.01
N GLN A 181 1.85 -8.63 -3.17
CA GLN A 181 0.99 -9.74 -2.72
C GLN A 181 1.29 -11.04 -3.47
N ILE A 182 1.47 -11.01 -4.80
CA ILE A 182 1.82 -12.22 -5.56
C ILE A 182 3.21 -12.73 -5.16
N LYS A 183 4.18 -11.81 -5.00
CA LYS A 183 5.52 -12.16 -4.52
C LYS A 183 5.47 -12.78 -3.12
N THR A 184 4.75 -12.15 -2.19
CA THR A 184 4.57 -12.64 -0.81
C THR A 184 3.97 -14.04 -0.80
N ARG A 185 2.92 -14.26 -1.61
CA ARG A 185 2.31 -15.57 -1.80
C ARG A 185 3.34 -16.61 -2.27
N SER A 186 4.13 -16.27 -3.29
CA SER A 186 5.20 -17.14 -3.81
C SER A 186 6.26 -17.46 -2.76
N ASP A 187 6.70 -16.47 -2.00
CA ASP A 187 7.70 -16.64 -0.94
C ASP A 187 7.16 -17.58 0.15
N LEU A 188 5.91 -17.38 0.58
CA LEU A 188 5.24 -18.27 1.54
C LEU A 188 5.15 -19.71 1.04
N ARG A 189 4.76 -19.92 -0.23
CA ARG A 189 4.72 -21.25 -0.86
C ARG A 189 6.11 -21.88 -0.93
N SER A 190 7.14 -21.14 -1.29
CA SER A 190 8.53 -21.64 -1.31
C SER A 190 8.96 -22.14 0.07
N GLU A 191 8.63 -21.41 1.12
CA GLU A 191 8.95 -21.80 2.49
C GLU A 191 8.13 -23.01 2.98
N ILE A 192 6.88 -23.16 2.53
CA ILE A 192 6.06 -24.37 2.77
C ILE A 192 6.69 -25.60 2.12
N GLU A 193 7.19 -25.47 0.89
CA GLU A 193 7.91 -26.56 0.21
C GLU A 193 9.19 -26.96 0.96
N LYS A 194 9.85 -26.01 1.64
CA LYS A 194 10.97 -26.26 2.55
C LYS A 194 10.55 -26.82 3.92
N GLY A 195 9.26 -27.10 4.13
CA GLY A 195 8.73 -27.73 5.33
C GLY A 195 8.21 -26.76 6.41
N LYS A 196 8.19 -25.44 6.17
CA LYS A 196 7.62 -24.46 7.11
C LYS A 196 6.10 -24.41 7.00
N THR A 197 5.43 -25.46 7.45
CA THR A 197 3.97 -25.61 7.30
C THR A 197 3.15 -24.55 8.03
N SER A 198 3.69 -23.88 9.05
CA SER A 198 3.03 -22.74 9.71
C SER A 198 2.71 -21.60 8.76
N ASN A 199 3.39 -21.52 7.61
CA ASN A 199 3.13 -20.49 6.60
C ASN A 199 1.82 -20.68 5.83
N PHE A 200 1.10 -21.80 6.00
CA PHE A 200 -0.25 -21.94 5.45
C PHE A 200 -1.24 -20.91 6.02
N TYR A 201 -1.05 -20.47 7.26
CA TYR A 201 -1.87 -19.44 7.87
C TYR A 201 -1.79 -18.09 7.13
N PRO A 202 -0.62 -17.43 7.04
CA PRO A 202 -0.50 -16.18 6.28
C PRO A 202 -0.81 -16.35 4.79
N LEU A 203 -0.55 -17.52 4.20
CA LEU A 203 -0.87 -17.80 2.79
C LEU A 203 -2.38 -17.75 2.54
N LEU A 204 -3.16 -18.55 3.27
CA LEU A 204 -4.61 -18.59 3.10
C LEU A 204 -5.28 -17.31 3.62
N PHE A 205 -4.67 -16.61 4.59
CA PHE A 205 -5.12 -15.27 4.99
C PHE A 205 -5.04 -14.30 3.82
N LEU A 206 -3.89 -14.26 3.15
CA LEU A 206 -3.61 -13.39 2.02
C LEU A 206 -4.56 -13.66 0.86
N ASP A 207 -4.77 -14.94 0.51
CA ASP A 207 -5.67 -15.30 -0.59
C ASP A 207 -7.13 -14.96 -0.30
N LYS A 208 -7.53 -14.99 0.98
CA LYS A 208 -8.89 -14.62 1.40
C LYS A 208 -9.11 -13.11 1.46
N ASN A 209 -8.08 -12.35 1.80
CA ASN A 209 -8.13 -10.90 2.09
C ASN A 209 -7.23 -10.09 1.13
N TRP A 210 -7.37 -10.32 -0.17
CA TRP A 210 -6.54 -9.70 -1.19
C TRP A 210 -6.90 -8.23 -1.42
N GLU A 211 -6.00 -7.33 -1.03
CA GLU A 211 -6.15 -5.88 -1.22
C GLU A 211 -6.15 -5.51 -2.70
N THR A 212 -7.07 -4.62 -3.10
CA THR A 212 -7.19 -4.10 -4.48
C THR A 212 -7.01 -2.60 -4.57
N ASP A 213 -7.35 -1.90 -3.50
CA ASP A 213 -7.17 -0.47 -3.29
C ASP A 213 -7.05 -0.24 -1.78
N TRP A 214 -7.02 1.02 -1.34
CA TRP A 214 -6.82 1.37 0.08
C TRP A 214 -7.88 0.81 1.04
N TRP A 215 -9.09 0.51 0.56
CA TRP A 215 -10.26 0.19 1.40
C TRP A 215 -10.91 -1.16 1.07
N ASN A 216 -10.66 -1.72 -0.11
CA ASN A 216 -11.25 -2.97 -0.58
C ASN A 216 -10.28 -4.14 -0.50
N THR A 217 -10.83 -5.26 -0.05
CA THR A 217 -10.21 -6.58 -0.21
C THR A 217 -11.21 -7.53 -0.88
N HIS A 218 -10.71 -8.58 -1.52
CA HIS A 218 -11.54 -9.66 -2.06
C HIS A 218 -10.84 -11.01 -1.93
N THR A 219 -11.58 -12.07 -2.23
CA THR A 219 -11.01 -13.43 -2.25
C THR A 219 -10.41 -13.75 -3.61
N GLN A 220 -9.13 -14.09 -3.66
CA GLN A 220 -8.47 -14.70 -4.83
C GLN A 220 -8.82 -16.19 -4.90
N LYS A 221 -10.04 -16.49 -5.37
CA LYS A 221 -10.60 -17.84 -5.32
C LYS A 221 -9.70 -18.90 -5.95
N TYR A 222 -9.06 -18.60 -7.09
CA TYR A 222 -8.20 -19.57 -7.75
C TYR A 222 -6.93 -19.91 -6.96
N PHE A 223 -6.33 -18.92 -6.30
CA PHE A 223 -5.19 -19.14 -5.41
C PHE A 223 -5.61 -19.92 -4.18
N LEU A 224 -6.67 -19.45 -3.51
CA LEU A 224 -7.20 -20.08 -2.30
C LEU A 224 -7.53 -21.56 -2.50
N ASP A 225 -8.23 -21.91 -3.60
CA ASP A 225 -8.63 -23.29 -3.88
C ASP A 225 -7.39 -24.20 -4.11
N GLU A 226 -6.32 -23.71 -4.73
CA GLU A 226 -5.09 -24.48 -4.95
C GLU A 226 -4.22 -24.56 -3.70
N ASP A 227 -4.12 -23.48 -2.93
CA ASP A 227 -3.35 -23.45 -1.67
C ASP A 227 -4.03 -24.27 -0.57
N LEU A 228 -5.36 -24.36 -0.56
CA LEU A 228 -6.09 -25.25 0.34
C LEU A 228 -5.85 -26.73 0.01
N LYS A 229 -5.80 -27.09 -1.28
CA LYS A 229 -5.43 -28.46 -1.71
C LYS A 229 -3.99 -28.80 -1.32
N LEU A 230 -3.08 -27.83 -1.47
CA LEU A 230 -1.69 -27.99 -1.02
C LEU A 230 -1.62 -28.22 0.49
N ALA A 231 -2.37 -27.42 1.27
CA ALA A 231 -2.48 -27.60 2.72
C ALA A 231 -3.02 -28.99 3.08
N GLN A 232 -4.09 -29.45 2.42
CA GLN A 232 -4.66 -30.79 2.63
C GLN A 232 -3.62 -31.89 2.35
N THR A 233 -2.86 -31.75 1.27
CA THR A 233 -1.85 -32.72 0.85
C THR A 233 -0.66 -32.78 1.82
N LYS A 234 -0.17 -31.63 2.28
CA LYS A 234 1.04 -31.52 3.12
C LYS A 234 0.76 -31.76 4.60
N LEU A 235 -0.39 -31.31 5.11
CA LEU A 235 -0.76 -31.44 6.52
C LEU A 235 -1.55 -32.73 6.80
N GLY A 236 -2.43 -33.12 5.87
CA GLY A 236 -3.43 -34.17 6.05
C GLY A 236 -4.73 -33.68 6.70
N GLU A 237 -5.85 -34.34 6.39
CA GLU A 237 -7.20 -33.92 6.84
C GLU A 237 -7.40 -33.96 8.36
N THR A 238 -6.69 -34.84 9.06
CA THR A 238 -6.80 -35.00 10.50
C THR A 238 -5.95 -34.02 11.28
N ASN A 239 -5.04 -33.29 10.61
CA ASN A 239 -4.12 -32.35 11.22
C ASN A 239 -4.89 -31.18 11.87
N PRO A 240 -4.59 -30.82 13.13
CA PRO A 240 -5.24 -29.71 13.82
C PRO A 240 -5.15 -28.39 13.05
N ASP A 241 -4.00 -28.06 12.47
CA ASP A 241 -3.79 -26.81 11.74
C ASP A 241 -4.68 -26.76 10.49
N PHE A 242 -4.73 -27.86 9.73
CA PHE A 242 -5.60 -27.94 8.56
C PHE A 242 -7.09 -27.78 8.91
N LYS A 243 -7.53 -28.37 10.03
CA LYS A 243 -8.90 -28.18 10.52
C LYS A 243 -9.18 -26.72 10.88
N ILE A 244 -8.24 -26.05 11.55
CA ILE A 244 -8.36 -24.62 11.88
C ILE A 244 -8.44 -23.77 10.61
N LEU A 245 -7.59 -24.03 9.61
CA LEU A 245 -7.60 -23.33 8.33
C LEU A 245 -8.95 -23.50 7.62
N LYS A 246 -9.47 -24.72 7.55
CA LYS A 246 -10.78 -24.99 6.92
C LYS A 246 -11.94 -24.34 7.69
N ALA A 247 -11.87 -24.37 9.02
CA ALA A 247 -12.85 -23.72 9.89
C ALA A 247 -12.86 -22.20 9.69
N TYR A 248 -11.68 -21.57 9.62
CA TYR A 248 -11.56 -20.13 9.33
C TYR A 248 -12.25 -19.76 8.02
N LEU A 249 -11.93 -20.46 6.93
CA LEU A 249 -12.55 -20.19 5.62
C LEU A 249 -14.08 -20.35 5.67
N LYS A 250 -14.56 -21.39 6.37
CA LYS A 250 -16.00 -21.59 6.55
C LYS A 250 -16.65 -20.47 7.35
N ILE A 251 -15.99 -20.00 8.42
CA ILE A 251 -16.48 -18.89 9.24
C ILE A 251 -16.60 -17.61 8.39
N LYS A 252 -15.64 -17.34 7.50
CA LYS A 252 -15.71 -16.18 6.59
C LYS A 252 -16.88 -16.26 5.62
N GLU A 253 -17.14 -17.43 5.03
CA GLU A 253 -18.33 -17.61 4.18
C GLU A 253 -19.63 -17.34 4.97
N LEU A 254 -19.71 -17.83 6.21
CA LEU A 254 -20.87 -17.64 7.07
C LEU A 254 -21.03 -16.18 7.53
N GLU A 255 -19.92 -15.47 7.74
CA GLU A 255 -19.90 -14.04 8.06
C GLU A 255 -20.53 -13.23 6.92
N GLU A 256 -20.14 -13.49 5.67
CA GLU A 256 -20.65 -12.79 4.49
C GLU A 256 -22.17 -12.90 4.34
N ILE A 257 -22.77 -14.00 4.80
CA ILE A 257 -24.22 -14.24 4.76
C ILE A 257 -24.93 -14.03 6.12
N GLY A 258 -24.21 -13.56 7.15
CA GLY A 258 -24.78 -13.21 8.45
C GLY A 258 -25.26 -14.40 9.31
N GLN A 259 -24.67 -15.59 9.20
CA GLN A 259 -25.08 -16.79 9.92
C GLN A 259 -24.35 -16.99 11.27
N SER A 260 -24.66 -16.15 12.26
CA SER A 260 -24.00 -16.13 13.58
C SER A 260 -24.03 -17.47 14.35
N GLU A 261 -25.18 -18.17 14.40
CA GLU A 261 -25.29 -19.45 15.13
C GLU A 261 -24.45 -20.56 14.49
N GLU A 262 -24.34 -20.59 13.16
CA GLU A 262 -23.48 -21.55 12.47
C GLU A 262 -22.01 -21.22 12.67
N ILE A 263 -21.63 -19.93 12.72
CA ILE A 263 -20.27 -19.51 13.09
C ILE A 263 -19.91 -20.05 14.47
N LYS A 264 -20.80 -19.88 15.45
CA LYS A 264 -20.62 -20.39 16.82
C LYS A 264 -20.41 -21.91 16.82
N LYS A 265 -21.21 -22.65 16.05
CA LYS A 265 -21.10 -24.11 15.94
C LYS A 265 -19.74 -24.54 15.38
N VAL A 266 -19.29 -23.90 14.29
CA VAL A 266 -17.98 -24.20 13.67
C VAL A 266 -16.84 -23.92 14.65
N LEU A 267 -16.89 -22.83 15.39
CA LEU A 267 -15.89 -22.48 16.41
C LEU A 267 -15.79 -23.55 17.51
N ILE A 268 -16.93 -24.03 18.03
CA ILE A 268 -16.98 -25.05 19.09
C ILE A 268 -16.50 -26.41 18.55
N GLU A 269 -17.02 -26.87 17.41
CA GLU A 269 -16.67 -28.16 16.82
C GLU A 269 -15.18 -28.28 16.49
N ASN A 270 -14.55 -27.17 16.09
CA ASN A 270 -13.12 -27.12 15.77
C ASN A 270 -12.24 -26.69 16.94
N LYS A 271 -12.81 -26.48 18.13
CA LYS A 271 -12.10 -26.07 19.35
C LYS A 271 -11.28 -24.79 19.16
N ILE A 272 -11.94 -23.73 18.69
CA ILE A 272 -11.32 -22.43 18.41
C ILE A 272 -11.98 -21.37 19.30
N ILE A 273 -11.19 -20.71 20.16
CA ILE A 273 -11.52 -19.52 20.97
C ILE A 273 -12.67 -19.68 21.99
N LEU A 274 -13.86 -20.10 21.56
CA LEU A 274 -15.03 -20.27 22.42
C LEU A 274 -14.83 -21.41 23.42
N GLU A 275 -15.57 -21.38 24.53
CA GLU A 275 -15.49 -22.37 25.61
C GLU A 275 -14.08 -22.54 26.19
N ASN A 276 -13.31 -21.45 26.21
CA ASN A 276 -11.92 -21.42 26.66
C ASN A 276 -10.98 -22.31 25.83
N ASN A 277 -11.37 -22.64 24.59
CA ASN A 277 -10.49 -23.32 23.65
C ASN A 277 -9.33 -22.38 23.21
N PRO A 278 -8.21 -22.93 22.72
CA PRO A 278 -7.01 -22.15 22.39
C PRO A 278 -7.27 -21.02 21.38
N ILE A 279 -6.56 -19.90 21.57
CA ILE A 279 -6.47 -18.83 20.58
C ILE A 279 -5.46 -19.27 19.51
N PRO A 280 -5.78 -19.18 18.20
CA PRO A 280 -4.82 -19.48 17.15
C PRO A 280 -3.53 -18.65 17.30
N ALA A 281 -2.38 -19.27 17.02
CA ALA A 281 -1.08 -18.63 17.25
C ALA A 281 -0.71 -17.55 16.21
N PHE A 282 -1.46 -17.47 15.10
CA PHE A 282 -1.24 -16.48 14.04
C PHE A 282 -2.14 -15.26 14.26
N GLY A 283 -1.52 -14.09 14.45
CA GLY A 283 -2.17 -12.89 14.94
C GLY A 283 -3.25 -12.33 14.01
N GLU A 284 -3.01 -12.29 12.70
CA GLU A 284 -4.01 -11.78 11.75
C GLU A 284 -5.27 -12.67 11.73
N PHE A 285 -5.10 -14.00 11.76
CA PHE A 285 -6.22 -14.94 11.89
C PHE A 285 -6.99 -14.74 13.20
N SER A 286 -6.26 -14.65 14.31
CA SER A 286 -6.87 -14.47 15.63
C SER A 286 -7.58 -13.13 15.76
N SER A 287 -7.02 -12.07 15.19
CA SER A 287 -7.63 -10.74 15.14
C SER A 287 -8.96 -10.78 14.40
N ASP A 288 -8.98 -11.40 13.22
CA ASP A 288 -10.19 -11.50 12.40
C ASP A 288 -11.26 -12.37 13.08
N LEU A 289 -10.88 -13.53 13.61
CA LEU A 289 -11.80 -14.42 14.34
C LEU A 289 -12.38 -13.77 15.59
N LEU A 290 -11.56 -13.08 16.40
CA LEU A 290 -12.05 -12.38 17.59
C LEU A 290 -12.97 -11.22 17.22
N ARG A 291 -12.65 -10.43 16.18
CA ARG A 291 -13.54 -9.40 15.64
C ARG A 291 -14.90 -10.00 15.27
N ILE A 292 -14.91 -11.13 14.55
CA ILE A 292 -16.14 -11.84 14.17
C ILE A 292 -16.91 -12.25 15.42
N CYS A 293 -16.25 -12.83 16.43
CA CYS A 293 -16.88 -13.22 17.68
C CYS A 293 -17.51 -12.03 18.43
N PHE A 294 -16.84 -10.87 18.48
CA PHE A 294 -17.35 -9.69 19.17
C PHE A 294 -18.53 -9.03 18.43
N ILE A 295 -18.41 -8.85 17.11
CA ILE A 295 -19.49 -8.27 16.27
C ILE A 295 -20.76 -9.13 16.35
N ASN A 296 -20.59 -10.46 16.34
CA ASN A 296 -21.70 -11.41 16.44
C ASN A 296 -22.15 -11.67 17.90
N LYS A 297 -21.58 -10.95 18.88
CA LYS A 297 -21.89 -11.09 20.33
C LYS A 297 -21.69 -12.52 20.87
N LEU A 298 -20.82 -13.30 20.26
CA LEU A 298 -20.42 -14.62 20.72
C LEU A 298 -19.44 -14.54 21.90
N LEU A 299 -18.71 -13.43 21.98
CA LEU A 299 -17.85 -13.05 23.09
C LEU A 299 -18.14 -11.61 23.52
N ASN A 300 -17.82 -11.30 24.76
CA ASN A 300 -17.79 -9.94 25.28
C ASN A 300 -16.34 -9.49 25.47
N GLU A 301 -15.97 -8.32 24.94
CA GLU A 301 -14.58 -7.81 25.00
C GLU A 301 -14.05 -7.69 26.43
N ASN A 302 -14.85 -7.13 27.34
CA ASN A 302 -14.46 -6.94 28.74
C ASN A 302 -14.24 -8.26 29.48
N GLU A 303 -15.18 -9.19 29.31
CA GLU A 303 -15.05 -10.53 29.90
C GLU A 303 -13.84 -11.28 29.32
N PHE A 304 -13.66 -11.23 28.00
CA PHE A 304 -12.55 -11.90 27.32
C PHE A 304 -11.21 -11.34 27.78
N TYR A 305 -11.05 -10.01 27.82
CA TYR A 305 -9.83 -9.37 28.31
C TYR A 305 -9.54 -9.73 29.77
N THR A 306 -10.55 -9.66 30.64
CA THR A 306 -10.39 -9.95 32.08
C THR A 306 -9.96 -11.41 32.31
N LYS A 307 -10.51 -12.36 31.56
CA LYS A 307 -10.22 -13.79 31.74
C LYS A 307 -8.99 -14.28 30.98
N ARG A 308 -8.74 -13.75 29.78
CA ARG A 308 -7.79 -14.29 28.80
C ARG A 308 -6.79 -13.26 28.25
N GLY A 309 -6.81 -12.02 28.72
CA GLY A 309 -5.86 -10.99 28.28
C GLY A 309 -4.40 -11.39 28.51
N ASN A 310 -4.07 -11.98 29.66
CA ASN A 310 -2.71 -12.45 29.95
C ASN A 310 -2.28 -13.60 29.02
N GLU A 311 -3.19 -14.53 28.71
CA GLU A 311 -2.93 -15.61 27.74
C GLU A 311 -2.54 -15.03 26.37
N LEU A 312 -3.29 -14.01 25.92
CA LEU A 312 -3.03 -13.34 24.65
C LEU A 312 -1.69 -12.59 24.65
N LEU A 313 -1.36 -11.89 25.73
CA LEU A 313 -0.08 -11.19 25.88
C LEU A 313 1.11 -12.17 25.88
N ASP A 314 0.98 -13.28 26.60
CA ASP A 314 2.01 -14.32 26.65
C ASP A 314 2.20 -14.99 25.30
N LEU A 315 1.09 -15.25 24.58
CA LEU A 315 1.13 -15.77 23.23
C LEU A 315 1.86 -14.81 22.28
N ALA A 316 1.53 -13.52 22.32
CA ALA A 316 2.19 -12.49 21.50
C ALA A 316 3.70 -12.42 21.76
N LYS A 317 4.13 -12.47 23.03
CA LYS A 317 5.55 -12.48 23.40
C LYS A 317 6.27 -13.73 22.93
N LYS A 318 5.61 -14.89 23.04
CA LYS A 318 6.15 -16.20 22.64
C LYS A 318 6.33 -16.30 21.13
N THR A 319 5.35 -15.87 20.36
CA THR A 319 5.38 -15.95 18.88
C THR A 319 6.08 -14.76 18.24
N LYS A 320 6.32 -13.68 19.01
CA LYS A 320 6.76 -12.38 18.50
C LYS A 320 5.84 -11.85 17.40
N ASP A 321 4.55 -12.16 17.51
CA ASP A 321 3.50 -11.72 16.59
C ASP A 321 2.90 -10.39 17.07
N LYS A 322 3.08 -9.35 16.25
CA LYS A 322 2.65 -7.98 16.53
C LYS A 322 1.13 -7.82 16.51
N ASP A 323 0.42 -8.63 15.73
CA ASP A 323 -1.04 -8.54 15.63
C ASP A 323 -1.71 -9.14 16.86
N LEU A 324 -1.14 -10.20 17.46
CA LEU A 324 -1.57 -10.66 18.78
C LEU A 324 -1.39 -9.60 19.86
N LEU A 325 -0.25 -8.90 19.87
CA LEU A 325 -0.03 -7.79 20.81
C LEU A 325 -1.03 -6.65 20.56
N ASN A 326 -1.37 -6.40 19.29
CA ASN A 326 -2.31 -5.35 18.92
C ASN A 326 -3.74 -5.68 19.38
N ILE A 327 -4.16 -6.95 19.30
CA ILE A 327 -5.43 -7.40 19.88
C ILE A 327 -5.43 -7.15 21.39
N TYR A 328 -4.34 -7.47 22.10
CA TYR A 328 -4.23 -7.24 23.54
C TYR A 328 -4.36 -5.74 23.87
N ALA A 329 -3.62 -4.89 23.16
CA ALA A 329 -3.66 -3.44 23.37
C ALA A 329 -5.05 -2.87 23.06
N TYR A 330 -5.69 -3.30 21.97
CA TYR A 330 -7.06 -2.92 21.63
C TYR A 330 -8.03 -3.25 22.76
N LEU A 331 -8.02 -4.50 23.23
CA LEU A 331 -8.90 -4.95 24.31
C LEU A 331 -8.63 -4.20 25.62
N GLN A 332 -7.36 -3.94 25.94
CA GLN A 332 -7.00 -3.13 27.10
C GLN A 332 -7.55 -1.71 26.99
N ALA A 333 -7.47 -1.07 25.82
CA ALA A 333 -8.06 0.24 25.58
C ALA A 333 -9.59 0.22 25.66
N SER A 334 -10.26 -0.78 25.10
CA SER A 334 -11.72 -0.94 25.20
C SER A 334 -12.20 -1.03 26.65
N VAL A 335 -11.44 -1.71 27.52
CA VAL A 335 -11.82 -1.95 28.92
C VAL A 335 -11.41 -0.80 29.84
N ASN A 336 -10.17 -0.33 29.71
CA ASN A 336 -9.59 0.66 30.63
C ASN A 336 -9.70 2.11 30.10
N GLY A 337 -10.15 2.29 28.87
CA GLY A 337 -10.17 3.56 28.15
C GLY A 337 -8.82 3.96 27.53
N THR A 338 -7.72 3.31 27.90
CA THR A 338 -6.36 3.58 27.39
C THR A 338 -5.48 2.33 27.41
N VAL A 339 -4.45 2.31 26.57
CA VAL A 339 -3.39 1.29 26.59
C VAL A 339 -2.35 1.68 27.65
N ASN A 340 -1.79 0.69 28.35
CA ASN A 340 -0.67 0.89 29.25
C ASN A 340 0.57 1.36 28.44
N PRO A 341 1.20 2.48 28.79
CA PRO A 341 2.38 2.99 28.09
C PRO A 341 3.53 1.97 27.90
N GLU A 342 3.69 1.01 28.81
CA GLU A 342 4.71 -0.04 28.71
C GLU A 342 4.39 -1.06 27.60
N ILE A 343 3.10 -1.30 27.34
CA ILE A 343 2.65 -2.18 26.25
C ILE A 343 2.86 -1.50 24.91
N ASP A 344 2.54 -0.20 24.83
CA ASP A 344 2.83 0.59 23.64
C ASP A 344 4.35 0.69 23.38
N LYS A 345 5.16 0.89 24.42
CA LYS A 345 6.62 0.83 24.29
C LYS A 345 7.14 -0.53 23.83
N LEU A 346 6.59 -1.62 24.37
CA LEU A 346 6.93 -2.97 23.94
C LEU A 346 6.65 -3.16 22.44
N GLY A 347 5.44 -2.79 22.00
CA GLY A 347 5.04 -2.93 20.59
C GLY A 347 5.85 -2.05 19.65
N TRP A 348 6.18 -0.82 20.06
CA TRP A 348 7.05 0.06 19.30
C TRP A 348 8.51 -0.46 19.27
N LYS A 349 9.15 -0.65 20.43
CA LYS A 349 10.60 -0.85 20.51
C LYS A 349 11.04 -2.27 20.19
N GLU A 350 10.28 -3.28 20.60
CA GLU A 350 10.63 -4.67 20.34
C GLU A 350 9.96 -5.22 19.09
N PHE A 351 8.66 -4.99 18.92
CA PHE A 351 7.90 -5.52 17.77
C PHE A 351 8.00 -4.65 16.53
N ARG A 352 8.56 -3.43 16.65
CA ARG A 352 8.81 -2.50 15.54
C ARG A 352 7.54 -2.19 14.73
N ASP A 353 6.41 -2.05 15.43
CA ASP A 353 5.13 -1.75 14.77
C ASP A 353 4.66 -0.33 15.11
N GLU A 354 4.42 0.45 14.05
CA GLU A 354 4.09 1.87 14.10
C GLU A 354 2.81 2.14 14.91
N ARG A 355 1.83 1.23 14.88
CA ARG A 355 0.52 1.41 15.55
C ARG A 355 0.69 1.69 17.06
N PHE A 356 1.67 1.03 17.68
CA PHE A 356 1.95 1.22 19.10
C PHE A 356 2.64 2.55 19.39
N ALA A 357 3.52 3.03 18.52
CA ALA A 357 4.07 4.38 18.65
C ALA A 357 2.95 5.42 18.48
N GLN A 358 2.06 5.24 17.51
CA GLN A 358 0.90 6.14 17.35
C GLN A 358 0.01 6.15 18.61
N SER A 359 -0.32 4.97 19.18
CA SER A 359 -1.07 4.85 20.43
C SER A 359 -0.37 5.55 21.60
N TYR A 360 0.94 5.30 21.75
CA TYR A 360 1.78 5.90 22.78
C TYR A 360 1.68 7.43 22.80
N PHE A 361 1.87 8.06 21.64
CA PHE A 361 1.83 9.51 21.53
C PHE A 361 0.41 10.08 21.50
N SER A 362 -0.59 9.28 21.10
CA SER A 362 -2.00 9.67 21.24
C SER A 362 -2.37 9.87 22.71
N ALA A 363 -1.95 8.95 23.59
CA ALA A 363 -2.18 9.06 25.03
C ALA A 363 -1.46 10.26 25.66
N LYS A 364 -0.31 10.66 25.10
CA LYS A 364 0.48 11.83 25.52
C LYS A 364 0.12 13.14 24.83
N ALA A 365 -0.90 13.17 23.96
CA ALA A 365 -1.07 14.26 22.99
C ALA A 365 -1.23 15.67 23.60
N ASN A 366 -1.70 15.78 24.85
CA ASN A 366 -1.84 17.06 25.55
C ASN A 366 -0.55 17.58 26.18
N ASP A 367 0.39 16.68 26.50
CA ASP A 367 1.68 17.00 27.15
C ASP A 367 2.85 16.96 26.15
N LEU A 368 2.58 16.57 24.90
CA LEU A 368 3.57 16.39 23.87
C LEU A 368 4.13 17.72 23.40
N ARG A 369 5.46 17.86 23.46
CA ARG A 369 6.17 19.06 23.00
C ARG A 369 6.84 18.84 21.66
N TYR A 370 7.07 19.94 20.95
CA TYR A 370 7.72 19.92 19.64
C TYR A 370 9.10 19.26 19.71
N ASP A 371 9.89 19.49 20.77
CA ASP A 371 11.24 18.96 20.95
C ASP A 371 11.30 17.66 21.76
N ASP A 372 10.18 16.96 21.92
CA ASP A 372 10.11 15.69 22.63
C ASP A 372 11.09 14.65 22.04
N ILE A 373 11.96 14.12 22.90
CA ILE A 373 13.04 13.21 22.52
C ILE A 373 12.47 11.87 22.02
N GLU A 374 11.44 11.34 22.70
CA GLU A 374 10.80 10.09 22.29
C GLU A 374 10.11 10.27 20.94
N LEU A 375 9.43 11.40 20.70
CA LEU A 375 8.81 11.68 19.40
C LEU A 375 9.84 11.72 18.26
N ASN A 376 10.99 12.35 18.48
CA ASN A 376 12.08 12.37 17.49
C ASN A 376 12.63 10.97 17.22
N GLU A 377 12.76 10.14 18.25
CA GLU A 377 13.16 8.74 18.09
C GLU A 377 12.11 7.95 17.29
N ALA A 378 10.81 8.18 17.53
CA ALA A 378 9.73 7.53 16.81
C ALA A 378 9.71 7.91 15.32
N LEU A 379 9.98 9.18 15.02
CA LEU A 379 10.13 9.67 13.65
C LEU A 379 11.34 9.04 12.94
N ALA A 380 12.40 8.70 13.67
CA ALA A 380 13.56 7.99 13.13
C ALA A 380 13.26 6.49 12.92
N ASP A 381 12.54 5.85 13.85
CA ASP A 381 12.11 4.46 13.76
C ASP A 381 11.08 4.27 12.61
N PHE A 382 10.19 5.24 12.39
CA PHE A 382 9.13 5.21 11.38
C PHE A 382 9.16 6.44 10.47
N PRO A 383 10.16 6.55 9.57
CA PRO A 383 10.36 7.76 8.75
C PRO A 383 9.23 8.04 7.75
N ASN A 384 8.37 7.05 7.49
CA ASN A 384 7.21 7.18 6.60
C ASN A 384 5.88 7.39 7.35
N SER A 385 5.88 7.49 8.68
CA SER A 385 4.66 7.68 9.47
C SER A 385 4.05 9.06 9.28
N SER A 386 2.95 9.17 8.53
CA SER A 386 2.27 10.47 8.42
C SER A 386 1.65 10.91 9.75
N TYR A 387 1.19 9.99 10.59
CA TYR A 387 0.61 10.30 11.89
C TYR A 387 1.62 10.95 12.86
N LEU A 388 2.83 10.39 12.98
CA LEU A 388 3.86 10.96 13.86
C LEU A 388 4.32 12.34 13.37
N PHE A 389 4.46 12.52 12.05
CA PHE A 389 4.76 13.84 11.47
C PHE A 389 3.60 14.82 11.67
N TRP A 390 2.36 14.36 11.69
CA TRP A 390 1.20 15.19 12.01
C TRP A 390 1.23 15.68 13.45
N LEU A 391 1.56 14.81 14.41
CA LEU A 391 1.77 15.20 15.80
C LEU A 391 2.86 16.26 15.92
N LYS A 392 4.00 16.06 15.25
CA LYS A 392 5.12 17.02 15.23
C LYS A 392 4.69 18.39 14.68
N ALA A 393 3.95 18.41 13.56
CA ALA A 393 3.42 19.64 12.97
C ALA A 393 2.38 20.32 13.88
N LYS A 394 1.54 19.53 14.57
CA LYS A 394 0.57 20.04 15.55
C LYS A 394 1.27 20.70 16.74
N CYS A 395 2.29 20.06 17.32
CA CYS A 395 3.08 20.65 18.41
C CYS A 395 3.76 21.95 17.98
N ALA A 396 4.36 21.99 16.78
CA ALA A 396 4.95 23.22 16.25
C ALA A 396 3.93 24.36 16.21
N LYS A 397 2.71 24.08 15.71
CA LYS A 397 1.64 25.08 15.65
C LYS A 397 1.20 25.56 17.03
N LEU A 398 1.00 24.64 17.99
CA LEU A 398 0.57 24.98 19.35
C LEU A 398 1.62 25.82 20.10
N GLU A 399 2.90 25.59 19.83
CA GLU A 399 4.01 26.32 20.44
C GLU A 399 4.44 27.57 19.66
N ASN A 400 3.67 28.00 18.64
CA ASN A 400 4.01 29.13 17.76
C ASN A 400 5.40 29.01 17.10
N LYS A 401 5.82 27.79 16.77
CA LYS A 401 7.05 27.50 16.02
C LYS A 401 6.77 27.47 14.51
N PRO A 402 7.77 27.73 13.65
CA PRO A 402 7.60 27.61 12.20
C PRO A 402 7.08 26.22 11.80
N VAL A 403 5.89 26.18 11.18
CA VAL A 403 5.20 24.93 10.84
C VAL A 403 5.53 24.44 9.43
N ARG A 404 5.91 25.35 8.52
CA ARG A 404 5.98 25.10 7.07
C ARG A 404 6.80 23.86 6.71
N GLN A 405 8.00 23.71 7.29
CA GLN A 405 8.84 22.55 7.01
C GLN A 405 8.25 21.25 7.55
N ASN A 406 7.68 21.25 8.74
CA ASN A 406 6.99 20.07 9.30
C ASN A 406 5.78 19.67 8.43
N LEU A 407 5.07 20.66 7.89
CA LEU A 407 3.93 20.44 7.01
C LEU A 407 4.35 19.86 5.65
N ILE A 408 5.47 20.32 5.07
CA ILE A 408 6.06 19.74 3.86
C ILE A 408 6.40 18.26 4.09
N GLU A 409 7.09 17.95 5.20
CA GLU A 409 7.45 16.57 5.52
C GLU A 409 6.22 15.70 5.77
N LEU A 410 5.20 16.21 6.46
CA LEU A 410 3.90 15.55 6.62
C LEU A 410 3.25 15.23 5.27
N ILE A 411 3.14 16.22 4.36
CA ILE A 411 2.51 16.03 3.05
C ILE A 411 3.21 14.94 2.24
N LYS A 412 4.55 14.90 2.27
CA LYS A 412 5.31 13.83 1.61
C LYS A 412 4.92 12.44 2.12
N ARG A 413 4.68 12.28 3.43
CA ARG A 413 4.31 10.98 4.02
C ARG A 413 2.84 10.66 3.77
N GLU A 414 1.98 11.67 3.79
CA GLU A 414 0.57 11.51 3.44
C GLU A 414 0.38 10.98 2.02
N PHE A 415 1.17 11.42 1.04
CA PHE A 415 1.15 10.80 -0.28
C PHE A 415 1.48 9.29 -0.23
N LYS A 416 2.34 8.85 0.68
CA LYS A 416 2.74 7.44 0.78
C LYS A 416 1.72 6.57 1.52
N THR A 417 1.01 7.14 2.49
CA THR A 417 0.24 6.33 3.45
C THR A 417 -1.23 6.71 3.58
N LEU A 418 -1.59 7.96 3.32
CA LEU A 418 -2.86 8.58 3.71
C LEU A 418 -3.22 8.34 5.19
N GLY A 419 -2.19 8.15 6.02
CA GLY A 419 -2.31 7.52 7.34
C GLY A 419 -2.91 8.39 8.45
N THR A 420 -3.12 9.69 8.22
CA THR A 420 -3.82 10.55 9.19
C THR A 420 -5.34 10.50 9.06
N ASP A 421 -5.86 9.93 7.97
CA ASP A 421 -7.28 9.58 7.84
C ASP A 421 -7.44 8.09 8.17
N PRO A 422 -8.27 7.71 9.17
CA PRO A 422 -8.49 6.31 9.52
C PRO A 422 -9.00 5.44 8.37
N ASN A 423 -9.69 6.06 7.40
CA ASN A 423 -10.21 5.39 6.22
C ASN A 423 -9.28 5.52 5.01
N LYS A 424 -8.09 6.11 5.18
CA LYS A 424 -7.09 6.34 4.13
C LYS A 424 -7.61 7.14 2.93
N TYR A 425 -8.47 8.13 3.18
CA TYR A 425 -8.90 9.08 2.15
C TYR A 425 -7.99 10.32 2.10
N SER A 426 -7.82 10.91 0.92
CA SER A 426 -7.01 12.12 0.71
C SER A 426 -7.57 13.44 1.29
N TYR A 427 -8.64 13.41 2.11
CA TYR A 427 -9.22 14.62 2.70
C TYR A 427 -8.27 15.36 3.66
N ARG A 428 -7.47 14.61 4.44
CA ARG A 428 -6.45 15.19 5.31
C ARG A 428 -5.32 15.81 4.50
N LEU A 429 -4.80 15.07 3.51
CA LEU A 429 -3.81 15.56 2.54
C LEU A 429 -4.27 16.87 1.86
N LYS A 430 -5.52 16.94 1.39
CA LYS A 430 -6.13 18.17 0.84
C LYS A 430 -6.01 19.34 1.82
N SER A 431 -6.38 19.10 3.08
CA SER A 431 -6.37 20.13 4.13
C SER A 431 -4.95 20.60 4.45
N TYR A 432 -3.98 19.69 4.45
CA TYR A 432 -2.56 20.02 4.68
C TYR A 432 -1.98 20.84 3.53
N ILE A 433 -2.23 20.47 2.27
CA ILE A 433 -1.77 21.26 1.12
C ILE A 433 -2.44 22.65 1.12
N GLY A 434 -3.73 22.73 1.46
CA GLY A 434 -4.43 24.01 1.63
C GLY A 434 -3.81 24.89 2.72
N THR A 435 -3.43 24.30 3.85
CA THR A 435 -2.73 25.01 4.93
C THR A 435 -1.35 25.48 4.45
N LEU A 436 -0.61 24.64 3.72
CA LEU A 436 0.71 24.96 3.20
C LEU A 436 0.69 26.15 2.21
N ALA A 437 -0.41 26.30 1.47
CA ALA A 437 -0.62 27.42 0.55
C ALA A 437 -0.83 28.76 1.27
N ILE A 438 -1.33 28.74 2.51
CA ILE A 438 -1.59 29.94 3.32
C ILE A 438 -0.36 30.34 4.13
N GLU A 439 0.38 29.36 4.66
CA GLU A 439 1.62 29.53 5.43
C GLU A 439 2.75 30.05 4.53
N LYS A 440 2.77 31.35 4.23
CA LYS A 440 3.82 32.00 3.42
C LYS A 440 5.06 32.29 4.27
N VAL A 441 6.20 31.74 3.81
CA VAL A 441 7.59 31.86 4.30
C VAL A 441 7.76 31.80 5.81
#